data_AF-A0A851Z5P1-F1
#
_entry.id   AF-A0A851Z5P1-F1
#
_cell.length_a   1.000
_cell.length_b   1.000
_cell.length_c   1.000
_cell.angle_alpha   90.00
_cell.angle_beta   90.00
_cell.angle_gamma   90.00
#
_symmetry.space_group_name_H-M   'P 1'
#
loop_
_entity.id
_entity.type
_entity.pdbx_description
1 polymer ?
#
loop_
_entity_poly.entity_id
_entity_poly.type
_entity_poly.pdbx_seq_one_letter_code
_entity_poly.pdbx_strand_id
1 'polypeptide(L)'
;LPQLGPHLPPRLAEQPWQLLYCTGRDGFSLRTLYQSGGRSGSPALLLLRDTEAQAFGAFSESPIHCSAGFYGTGETFLFSFSPELKV
;
A
#
# COMPACT_ATOMS: atom_id res chain seq x y z
N LEU A 1 7.86 4.72 -7.14
CA LEU A 1 8.74 3.95 -6.24
C LEU A 1 10.09 4.58 -5.94
N PRO A 2 10.82 5.25 -6.87
CA PRO A 2 12.18 5.71 -6.58
C PRO A 2 12.31 6.54 -5.28
N GLN A 3 11.30 7.35 -4.96
CA GLN A 3 11.25 8.14 -3.73
C GLN A 3 10.93 7.30 -2.47
N LEU A 4 10.11 6.25 -2.58
CA LEU A 4 9.75 5.37 -1.45
C LEU A 4 10.73 4.20 -1.27
N GLY A 5 11.48 3.84 -2.31
CA GLY A 5 12.41 2.71 -2.33
C GLY A 5 13.36 2.64 -1.14
N PRO A 6 14.02 3.76 -0.75
CA PRO A 6 14.90 3.80 0.41
C PRO A 6 14.23 3.50 1.75
N HIS A 7 12.90 3.63 1.84
CA HIS A 7 12.12 3.40 3.05
C HIS A 7 11.49 2.01 3.10
N LEU A 8 11.51 1.26 2.00
CA LEU A 8 11.03 -0.11 1.98
C LEU A 8 12.02 -1.03 2.72
N PRO A 9 11.53 -2.12 3.33
CA PRO A 9 12.42 -3.15 3.85
C PRO A 9 13.44 -3.61 2.79
N PRO A 10 14.73 -3.79 3.13
CA PRO A 10 15.78 -4.09 2.15
C PRO A 10 15.48 -5.29 1.25
N ARG A 11 14.76 -6.29 1.78
CA ARG A 11 14.32 -7.49 1.04
C ARG A 11 13.38 -7.20 -0.14
N LEU A 12 12.80 -6.01 -0.21
CA LEU A 12 11.85 -5.58 -1.25
C LEU A 12 12.46 -4.61 -2.27
N ALA A 13 13.71 -4.15 -2.06
CA ALA A 13 14.33 -3.10 -2.87
C ALA A 13 14.41 -3.44 -4.37
N GLU A 14 14.56 -4.73 -4.70
CA GLU A 14 14.72 -5.21 -6.08
C GLU A 14 13.51 -6.01 -6.59
N GLN A 15 12.43 -6.09 -5.81
CA GLN A 15 11.25 -6.84 -6.22
C GLN A 15 10.34 -6.01 -7.14
N PRO A 16 9.87 -6.57 -8.28
CA PRO A 16 8.94 -5.86 -9.15
C PRO A 16 7.58 -5.74 -8.47
N TRP A 17 7.05 -4.51 -8.45
CA TRP A 17 5.72 -4.23 -7.92
C TRP A 17 4.65 -4.45 -8.99
N GLN A 18 3.53 -5.05 -8.60
CA GLN A 18 2.39 -5.31 -9.47
C GLN A 18 1.16 -4.56 -8.97
N LEU A 19 0.41 -3.95 -9.90
CA LEU A 19 -0.84 -3.27 -9.57
C LEU A 19 -1.98 -4.29 -9.38
N LEU A 20 -2.27 -4.61 -8.12
CA LEU A 20 -3.34 -5.54 -7.77
C LEU A 20 -4.73 -4.90 -7.90
N TYR A 21 -4.88 -3.64 -7.47
CA TYR A 21 -6.17 -2.94 -7.45
C TYR A 21 -6.04 -1.46 -7.81
N CYS A 22 -6.97 -0.93 -8.58
CA CYS A 22 -7.08 0.49 -8.91
C CYS A 22 -8.56 0.88 -9.01
N THR A 23 -8.99 1.92 -8.31
CA THR A 23 -10.41 2.33 -8.30
C THR A 23 -10.94 2.76 -9.67
N GLY A 24 -10.08 3.24 -10.57
CA GLY A 24 -10.44 3.56 -11.96
C GLY A 24 -10.67 2.32 -12.84
N ARG A 25 -10.12 1.15 -12.47
CA ARG A 25 -10.28 -0.12 -13.21
C ARG A 25 -11.30 -1.04 -12.54
N ASP A 26 -11.24 -1.13 -11.22
CA ASP A 26 -11.91 -2.16 -10.41
C ASP A 26 -13.09 -1.63 -9.58
N GLY A 27 -13.29 -0.30 -9.56
CA GLY A 27 -14.35 0.37 -8.81
C GLY A 27 -13.98 0.71 -7.36
N PHE A 28 -14.96 1.20 -6.60
CA PHE A 28 -14.75 1.78 -5.25
C PHE A 28 -15.23 0.87 -4.10
N SER A 29 -15.34 -0.44 -4.33
CA SER A 29 -15.84 -1.37 -3.32
C SER A 29 -14.70 -1.95 -2.47
N LEU A 30 -14.83 -1.85 -1.14
CA LEU A 30 -13.88 -2.50 -0.23
C LEU A 30 -13.90 -4.02 -0.39
N ARG A 31 -15.07 -4.61 -0.70
CA ARG A 31 -15.21 -6.05 -0.92
C ARG A 31 -14.33 -6.51 -2.08
N THR A 32 -14.33 -5.79 -3.19
CA THR A 32 -13.51 -6.14 -4.36
C THR A 32 -12.03 -5.90 -4.10
N LEU A 33 -11.69 -4.86 -3.32
CA LEU A 33 -10.32 -4.63 -2.86
C LEU A 33 -9.79 -5.80 -2.02
N TYR A 34 -10.55 -6.26 -1.02
CA TYR A 34 -10.13 -7.39 -0.18
C TYR A 34 -10.03 -8.71 -0.97
N GLN A 35 -10.83 -8.89 -2.02
CA GLN A 35 -10.75 -10.06 -2.91
C GLN A 35 -9.56 -10.00 -3.89
N SER A 36 -9.11 -8.80 -4.25
CA SER A 36 -7.92 -8.57 -5.08
C SER A 36 -6.61 -8.67 -4.28
N GLY A 37 -6.70 -8.82 -2.96
CA GLY A 37 -5.57 -8.84 -2.04
C GLY A 37 -4.50 -9.85 -2.45
N GLY A 38 -3.24 -9.51 -2.16
CA GLY A 38 -2.09 -10.35 -2.48
C GLY A 38 -2.10 -11.71 -1.76
N ARG A 39 -1.20 -12.58 -2.18
CA ARG A 39 -1.00 -13.89 -1.55
C ARG A 39 -0.63 -13.70 -0.07
N SER A 40 -0.99 -14.67 0.77
CA SER A 40 -0.56 -14.66 2.19
C SER A 40 0.96 -14.44 2.28
N GLY A 41 1.38 -13.44 3.05
CA GLY A 41 2.79 -13.05 3.20
C GLY A 41 3.36 -12.14 2.11
N SER A 42 2.57 -11.66 1.15
CA SER A 42 3.02 -10.62 0.21
C SER A 42 2.79 -9.22 0.77
N PRO A 43 3.78 -8.31 0.71
CA PRO A 43 3.60 -6.93 1.14
C PRO A 43 2.62 -6.19 0.25
N ALA A 44 1.99 -5.14 0.78
CA ALA A 44 1.08 -4.27 0.07
C ALA A 44 1.51 -2.81 0.18
N LEU A 45 1.41 -2.08 -0.93
CA LEU A 45 1.57 -0.63 -0.98
C LEU A 45 0.22 -0.04 -1.38
N LEU A 46 -0.45 0.60 -0.42
CA LEU A 46 -1.67 1.34 -0.66
C LEU A 46 -1.30 2.78 -1.03
N LEU A 47 -1.64 3.21 -2.24
CA LEU A 47 -1.49 4.58 -2.68
C LEU A 47 -2.86 5.21 -2.89
N LEU A 48 -3.09 6.33 -2.20
CA LEU A 48 -4.31 7.11 -2.27
C LEU A 48 -3.99 8.46 -2.92
N ARG A 49 -4.94 8.94 -3.71
CA ARG A 49 -4.96 10.32 -4.21
C ARG A 49 -6.31 10.91 -3.86
N ASP A 50 -6.30 12.02 -3.12
CA ASP A 50 -7.52 12.73 -2.77
C ASP A 50 -8.00 13.65 -3.90
N THR A 51 -9.10 14.36 -3.66
CA THR A 51 -9.70 15.32 -4.60
C THR A 51 -8.89 16.59 -4.79
N GLU A 52 -7.92 16.86 -3.91
CA GLU A 52 -6.99 17.99 -3.97
C GLU A 52 -5.63 17.57 -4.56
N ALA A 53 -5.60 16.41 -5.22
CA ALA A 53 -4.43 15.80 -5.84
C ALA A 53 -3.26 15.49 -4.88
N GLN A 54 -3.50 15.44 -3.57
CA GLN A 54 -2.50 15.01 -2.60
C GLN A 54 -2.35 13.49 -2.66
N ALA A 55 -1.11 13.03 -2.64
CA ALA A 55 -0.78 11.61 -2.64
C ALA A 55 -0.24 11.18 -1.28
N PHE A 56 -0.80 10.12 -0.72
CA PHE A 56 -0.40 9.55 0.55
C PHE A 56 -0.81 8.08 0.61
N GLY A 57 -0.41 7.37 1.65
CA GLY A 57 -0.69 5.95 1.72
C GLY A 57 -0.01 5.22 2.86
N ALA A 58 0.05 3.91 2.71
CA ALA A 58 0.64 3.01 3.67
C ALA A 58 1.39 1.88 2.97
N PHE A 59 2.52 1.49 3.53
CA PHE A 59 3.14 0.21 3.28
C PHE A 59 2.74 -0.76 4.40
N SER A 60 2.36 -1.98 4.04
CA SER A 60 2.14 -3.08 4.97
C SER A 60 2.97 -4.28 4.55
N GLU A 61 3.55 -4.96 5.54
CA GLU A 61 4.27 -6.22 5.33
C GLU A 61 3.35 -7.36 4.88
N SER A 62 2.05 -7.23 5.18
CA SER A 62 1.02 -8.22 4.87
C SER A 62 0.03 -7.69 3.82
N PRO A 63 -0.69 -8.58 3.12
CA PRO A 63 -1.74 -8.15 2.20
C PRO A 63 -2.88 -7.46 2.97
N ILE A 64 -3.56 -6.51 2.33
CA ILE A 64 -4.75 -5.87 2.91
C ILE A 64 -5.90 -6.86 2.89
N HIS A 65 -6.41 -7.23 4.06
CA HIS A 65 -7.48 -8.21 4.23
C HIS A 65 -8.42 -7.84 5.39
N CYS A 66 -9.59 -8.48 5.40
CA CYS A 66 -10.50 -8.43 6.54
C CYS A 66 -9.93 -9.23 7.71
N SER A 67 -9.90 -8.62 8.89
CA SER A 67 -9.51 -9.26 10.15
C SER A 67 -10.50 -8.88 11.25
N ALA A 68 -10.72 -9.77 12.22
CA ALA A 68 -11.53 -9.50 13.40
C ALA A 68 -10.84 -8.55 14.40
N GLY A 69 -9.53 -8.33 14.26
CA GLY A 69 -8.74 -7.42 15.07
C GLY A 69 -7.62 -6.74 14.29
N PHE A 70 -6.84 -5.89 14.95
CA PHE A 70 -5.67 -5.26 14.35
C PHE A 70 -4.63 -6.31 13.94
N TYR A 71 -3.97 -6.05 12.81
CA TYR A 71 -2.90 -6.89 12.28
C TYR A 71 -1.77 -6.02 11.73
N GLY A 72 -0.67 -6.67 11.34
CA GLY A 72 0.54 -6.03 10.86
C GLY A 72 1.65 -6.07 11.89
N THR A 73 2.83 -5.61 11.47
CA THR A 73 4.05 -5.54 12.29
C THR A 73 4.56 -4.10 12.34
N GLY A 74 5.60 -3.85 13.14
CA GLY A 74 6.30 -2.56 13.18
C GLY A 74 7.02 -2.17 11.88
N GLU A 75 7.01 -3.02 10.85
CA GLU A 75 7.48 -2.66 9.51
C GLU A 75 6.41 -1.92 8.69
N THR A 76 5.17 -1.86 9.18
CA THR A 76 4.10 -1.07 8.57
C THR A 76 4.37 0.41 8.81
N PHE A 77 4.33 1.21 7.75
CA PHE A 77 4.54 2.65 7.85
C PHE A 77 3.55 3.42 6.97
N LEU A 78 3.32 4.68 7.34
CA LEU A 78 2.53 5.62 6.56
C LEU A 78 3.47 6.48 5.73
N PHE A 79 2.96 7.06 4.64
CA PHE A 79 3.71 8.06 3.91
C PHE A 79 2.79 9.14 3.34
N SER A 80 3.32 10.34 3.17
CA SER A 80 2.68 11.46 2.49
C SER A 80 3.68 12.12 1.56
N PHE A 81 3.25 12.52 0.36
CA PHE A 81 4.06 13.32 -0.57
C PHE A 81 3.87 14.84 -0.38
N SER A 82 3.08 15.26 0.61
CA SER A 82 2.73 16.67 0.83
C SER A 82 3.12 17.16 2.23
N PRO A 83 3.78 18.33 2.35
CA PRO A 83 4.31 19.17 1.26
C PRO A 83 5.54 18.58 0.56
N GLU A 84 6.19 17.61 1.19
CA GLU A 84 7.33 16.84 0.70
C GLU A 84 7.20 15.40 1.21
N LEU A 85 7.97 14.46 0.68
CA LEU A 85 7.90 13.06 1.11
C LEU A 85 8.25 12.94 2.60
N LYS A 86 7.30 12.41 3.38
CA LYS A 86 7.48 11.98 4.76
C LYS A 86 7.01 10.55 4.90
N VAL A 87 7.81 9.74 5.59
CA VAL A 87 7.55 8.35 5.96
C VAL A 87 7.58 8.24 7.47
#